data_AF-A0A8I7BD01-F1
#
_entry.id   AF-A0A8I7BD01-F1
#
_cell.length_a   1.000
_cell.length_b   1.000
_cell.length_c   1.000
_cell.angle_alpha   90.00
_cell.angle_beta   90.00
_cell.angle_gamma   90.00
#
_symmetry.space_group_name_H-M   'P 1'
#
loop_
_entity.id
_entity.type
_entity.pdbx_description
1 polymer ?
#
loop_
_entity_poly.entity_id
_entity_poly.type
_entity_poly.pdbx_seq_one_letter_code
_entity_poly.pdbx_strand_id
1 'polypeptide(L)'
;MTLPNKLMLADQIYEFVRAADCYPNVSIAYQILLTVHVTVASAERSFSKLKLLKNYMRTTMSQERLNGLAICCIEKDVLDNIDLDTIINDFASRNARRSRFS
;
A
#
# COMPACT_ATOMS: atom_id res chain seq x y z
N MET A 1 -42.45 -7.62 0.29
CA MET A 1 -41.33 -8.36 -0.35
C MET A 1 -40.64 -9.18 0.73
N THR A 2 -40.74 -10.50 0.67
CA THR A 2 -40.05 -11.41 1.60
C THR A 2 -38.63 -11.64 1.11
N LEU A 3 -37.66 -11.51 2.02
CA LEU A 3 -36.25 -11.82 1.75
C LEU A 3 -36.14 -13.29 1.30
N PRO A 4 -35.43 -13.62 0.22
CA PRO A 4 -35.32 -15.01 -0.23
C PRO A 4 -34.55 -15.83 0.82
N ASN A 5 -35.14 -16.94 1.29
CA ASN A 5 -34.48 -17.94 2.16
C ASN A 5 -33.48 -18.81 1.35
N LYS A 6 -32.57 -18.17 0.62
CA LYS A 6 -31.54 -18.84 -0.17
C LYS A 6 -30.20 -18.17 0.10
N LEU A 7 -29.16 -18.96 0.38
CA LEU A 7 -27.79 -18.46 0.44
C LEU A 7 -27.44 -17.85 -0.93
N MET A 8 -27.27 -16.53 -0.97
CA MET A 8 -26.90 -15.78 -2.16
C MET A 8 -25.46 -15.26 -2.02
N LEU A 9 -24.76 -15.19 -3.16
CA LEU A 9 -23.45 -14.54 -3.24
C LEU A 9 -23.58 -13.06 -2.88
N ALA A 10 -22.55 -12.50 -2.24
CA ALA A 10 -22.53 -11.11 -1.79
C ALA A 10 -22.87 -10.12 -2.91
N ASP A 11 -22.44 -10.41 -4.14
CA ASP A 11 -22.75 -9.61 -5.33
C ASP A 11 -24.24 -9.63 -5.71
N GLN A 12 -24.90 -10.79 -5.55
CA GLN A 12 -26.34 -10.92 -5.82
C GLN A 12 -27.18 -10.24 -4.73
N ILE A 13 -26.71 -10.26 -3.48
CA ILE A 13 -27.36 -9.54 -2.37
C ILE A 13 -27.24 -8.04 -2.58
N TYR A 14 -26.06 -7.55 -3.02
CA TYR A 14 -25.86 -6.14 -3.31
C TYR A 14 -26.81 -5.65 -4.41
N GLU A 15 -26.93 -6.38 -5.52
CA GLU A 15 -27.86 -6.02 -6.60
C GLU A 15 -29.33 -6.07 -6.16
N PHE A 16 -29.71 -7.03 -5.31
CA PHE A 16 -31.07 -7.09 -4.75
C PHE A 16 -31.36 -5.93 -3.79
N VAL A 17 -30.42 -5.57 -2.92
CA VAL A 17 -30.54 -4.44 -1.98
C VAL A 17 -30.55 -3.11 -2.73
N ARG A 18 -29.77 -2.99 -3.81
CA ARG A 18 -29.76 -1.82 -4.70
C ARG A 18 -31.08 -1.68 -5.47
N ALA A 19 -31.59 -2.77 -6.05
CA ALA A 19 -32.85 -2.78 -6.77
C ALA A 19 -34.07 -2.58 -5.85
N ALA A 20 -33.97 -2.96 -4.58
CA ALA A 20 -35.05 -2.81 -3.62
C ALA A 20 -35.28 -1.36 -3.19
N ASP A 21 -34.27 -0.47 -3.26
CA ASP A 21 -34.24 1.00 -3.02
C ASP A 21 -35.10 1.57 -1.86
N CYS A 22 -35.64 0.69 -1.01
CA CYS A 22 -36.67 1.00 -0.03
C CYS A 22 -36.06 1.42 1.32
N TYR A 23 -34.74 1.25 1.48
CA TYR A 23 -34.01 1.49 2.72
C TYR A 23 -32.61 2.07 2.43
N PRO A 24 -32.50 3.40 2.24
CA PRO A 24 -31.22 4.05 1.92
C PRO A 24 -30.15 3.80 2.98
N ASN A 25 -30.53 3.69 4.26
CA ASN A 25 -29.63 3.41 5.36
C ASN A 25 -28.97 2.01 5.27
N VAL A 26 -29.69 1.02 4.74
CA VAL A 26 -29.19 -0.36 4.60
C VAL A 26 -28.19 -0.44 3.45
N SER A 27 -28.47 0.25 2.34
CA SER A 27 -27.55 0.35 1.20
C SER A 27 -26.22 1.01 1.59
N ILE A 28 -26.28 2.13 2.33
CA ILE A 28 -25.09 2.84 2.81
C ILE A 28 -24.28 1.95 3.78
N ALA A 29 -24.94 1.27 4.72
CA ALA A 29 -24.26 0.38 5.66
C ALA A 29 -23.53 -0.76 4.92
N TYR A 30 -24.15 -1.34 3.89
CA TYR A 30 -23.53 -2.41 3.09
C TYR A 30 -22.35 -1.90 2.27
N GLN A 31 -22.46 -0.69 1.70
CA GLN A 31 -21.37 -0.05 0.96
C GLN A 31 -20.16 0.24 1.88
N ILE A 32 -20.40 0.76 3.08
CA ILE A 32 -19.33 1.00 4.07
C ILE A 32 -18.70 -0.34 4.48
N LEU A 33 -19.52 -1.36 4.78
CA LEU A 33 -19.03 -2.68 5.17
C LEU A 33 -18.10 -3.26 4.10
N LEU A 34 -18.52 -3.28 2.84
CA LEU A 34 -17.73 -3.79 1.72
C LEU A 34 -16.47 -2.96 1.50
N THR A 35 -16.57 -1.63 1.49
CA THR A 35 -15.43 -0.73 1.29
C THR A 35 -14.38 -0.90 2.38
N VAL A 36 -14.81 -0.99 3.64
CA VAL A 36 -13.92 -1.22 4.79
C VAL A 36 -13.29 -2.60 4.69
N HIS A 37 -14.04 -3.66 4.40
CA HIS A 37 -13.47 -5.01 4.27
C HIS A 37 -12.45 -5.11 3.14
N VAL A 38 -12.74 -4.52 1.98
CA VAL A 38 -11.82 -4.49 0.83
C VAL A 38 -10.56 -3.69 1.17
N THR A 39 -10.71 -2.55 1.84
CA THR A 39 -9.58 -1.71 2.27
C THR A 39 -8.73 -2.41 3.32
N VAL A 40 -9.35 -3.06 4.30
CA VAL A 40 -8.67 -3.83 5.35
C VAL A 40 -7.90 -5.00 4.72
N ALA A 41 -8.51 -5.79 3.83
CA ALA A 41 -7.83 -6.88 3.15
C ALA A 41 -6.64 -6.40 2.29
N SER A 42 -6.79 -5.26 1.61
CA SER A 42 -5.70 -4.64 0.85
C SER A 42 -4.57 -4.14 1.75
N ALA A 43 -4.92 -3.49 2.86
CA ALA A 43 -3.97 -3.02 3.88
C ALA A 43 -3.24 -4.20 4.53
N GLU A 44 -3.93 -5.25 4.96
CA GLU A 44 -3.35 -6.48 5.51
C GLU A 44 -2.40 -7.15 4.51
N ARG A 45 -2.80 -7.26 3.23
CA ARG A 45 -1.92 -7.79 2.18
C ARG A 45 -0.67 -6.92 2.01
N SER A 46 -0.83 -5.60 2.06
CA SER A 46 0.28 -4.64 1.91
C SER A 46 1.22 -4.67 3.13
N PHE A 47 0.68 -4.70 4.35
CA PHE A 47 1.43 -4.83 5.59
C PHE A 47 2.09 -6.20 5.74
N SER A 48 1.47 -7.29 5.25
CA SER A 48 2.07 -8.62 5.22
C SER A 48 3.29 -8.65 4.29
N LYS A 49 3.16 -8.07 3.09
CA LYS A 49 4.30 -7.88 2.18
C LYS A 49 5.37 -6.99 2.80
N LEU A 50 5.00 -5.89 3.43
CA LEU A 50 5.93 -5.00 4.13
C LEU A 50 6.61 -5.71 5.30
N LYS A 51 5.91 -6.57 6.05
CA LYS A 51 6.47 -7.38 7.13
C LYS A 51 7.47 -8.39 6.59
N LEU A 52 7.17 -9.04 5.47
CA LEU A 52 8.08 -9.98 4.81
C LEU A 52 9.31 -9.25 4.24
N LEU A 53 9.12 -8.11 3.59
CA LEU A 53 10.20 -7.26 3.09
C LEU A 53 11.04 -6.67 4.23
N LYS A 54 10.42 -6.21 5.32
CA LYS A 54 11.10 -5.78 6.53
C LYS A 54 11.87 -6.93 7.16
N ASN A 55 11.32 -8.14 7.20
CA ASN A 55 12.01 -9.30 7.78
C ASN A 55 13.19 -9.73 6.90
N TYR A 56 12.99 -9.80 5.58
CA TYR A 56 14.02 -10.09 4.58
C TYR A 56 15.14 -9.05 4.58
N MET A 57 14.81 -7.76 4.59
CA MET A 57 15.81 -6.70 4.67
C MET A 57 16.44 -6.63 6.06
N ARG A 58 15.73 -6.94 7.16
CA ARG A 58 16.30 -6.90 8.52
C ARG A 58 17.32 -8.00 8.78
N THR A 59 17.30 -9.11 8.04
CA THR A 59 18.41 -10.08 8.08
C THR A 59 19.65 -9.61 7.31
N THR A 60 19.56 -8.54 6.51
CA THR A 60 20.68 -8.01 5.69
C THR A 60 20.98 -6.50 5.84
N MET A 61 20.17 -5.71 6.54
CA MET A 61 20.27 -4.23 6.64
C MET A 61 19.97 -3.67 8.03
N SER A 62 20.67 -2.58 8.38
CA SER A 62 20.41 -1.75 9.56
C SER A 62 19.10 -0.94 9.43
N GLN A 63 18.46 -0.59 10.55
CA GLN A 63 17.20 0.18 10.57
C GLN A 63 17.32 1.52 9.84
N GLU A 64 18.50 2.16 9.87
CA GLU A 64 18.75 3.42 9.18
C GLU A 64 18.63 3.30 7.66
N ARG A 65 19.21 2.24 7.06
CA ARG A 65 19.11 2.02 5.62
C ARG A 65 17.68 1.70 5.20
N LEU A 66 16.93 1.00 6.04
CA LEU A 66 15.51 0.71 5.80
C LEU A 66 14.65 1.98 5.80
N ASN A 67 14.90 2.89 6.74
CA ASN A 67 14.20 4.18 6.81
C ASN A 67 14.51 5.06 5.59
N GLY A 68 15.78 5.11 5.16
CA GLY A 68 16.17 5.82 3.94
C GLY A 68 15.48 5.28 2.68
N LEU A 69 15.41 3.96 2.53
CA LEU A 69 14.70 3.34 1.39
C LEU A 69 13.19 3.59 1.43
N ALA A 70 12.58 3.58 2.61
CA ALA A 70 11.16 3.89 2.75
C ALA A 70 10.86 5.33 2.30
N ILE A 71 11.70 6.29 2.68
CA ILE A 71 11.59 7.69 2.23
C ILE A 71 11.74 7.77 0.71
N CYS A 72 12.73 7.10 0.11
CA CYS A 72 12.89 7.08 -1.36
C CYS A 72 11.69 6.46 -2.09
N CYS A 73 11.02 5.47 -1.50
CA CYS A 73 9.81 4.88 -2.10
C CYS A 73 8.57 5.79 -1.98
N ILE A 74 8.44 6.54 -0.88
CA ILE A 74 7.34 7.49 -0.67
C ILE A 74 7.52 8.70 -1.58
N GLU A 75 8.74 9.24 -1.64
CA GLU A 75 9.12 10.39 -2.45
C GLU A 75 9.52 9.99 -3.88
N LYS A 76 9.06 8.84 -4.37
CA LYS A 76 9.47 8.31 -5.68
C LYS A 76 9.08 9.24 -6.83
N ASP A 77 7.90 9.84 -6.78
CA ASP A 77 7.47 10.81 -7.80
C ASP A 77 8.39 12.05 -7.84
N VAL A 78 8.90 12.48 -6.68
CA VAL A 78 9.87 13.58 -6.61
C VAL A 78 11.23 13.12 -7.13
N LEU A 79 11.64 11.89 -6.81
CA LEU A 79 12.88 11.30 -7.27
C LEU A 79 12.93 11.09 -8.79
N ASP A 80 11.80 10.74 -9.41
CA ASP A 80 11.65 10.58 -10.87
C ASP A 80 11.76 11.94 -11.61
N ASN A 81 11.53 13.06 -10.91
CA ASN A 81 11.74 14.41 -11.44
C ASN A 81 13.15 14.97 -11.17
N ILE A 82 13.96 14.27 -10.39
CA ILE A 82 15.33 14.68 -10.05
C ILE A 82 16.31 13.90 -10.92
N ASP A 83 17.31 14.60 -11.45
CA ASP A 83 18.37 13.95 -12.22
C ASP A 83 19.27 13.09 -11.32
N LEU A 84 18.99 11.78 -11.31
CA LEU A 84 19.74 10.80 -10.54
C LEU A 84 21.20 10.72 -10.95
N ASP A 85 21.53 10.98 -12.22
CA ASP A 85 22.91 10.96 -12.72
C ASP A 85 23.77 12.06 -12.07
N THR A 86 23.20 13.25 -11.85
CA THR A 86 23.88 14.31 -11.09
C THR A 86 24.13 13.90 -9.64
N ILE A 87 23.16 13.25 -8.98
CA ILE A 87 23.32 12.78 -7.59
C ILE A 87 24.38 11.67 -7.49
N ILE A 88 24.38 10.73 -8.43
CA ILE A 88 25.36 9.63 -8.49
C ILE A 88 26.76 10.20 -8.72
N ASN A 89 26.92 11.17 -9.63
CA ASN A 89 28.19 11.83 -9.87
C ASN A 89 28.67 12.65 -8.66
N ASP A 90 27.79 13.40 -7.99
CA ASP A 90 28.14 14.14 -6.76
C ASP A 90 28.56 13.16 -5.65
N PHE A 91 27.82 12.08 -5.45
CA PHE A 91 28.18 11.04 -4.48
C PHE A 91 29.52 10.39 -4.81
N ALA A 92 29.76 10.01 -6.07
CA ALA A 92 31.01 9.42 -6.52
C ALA A 92 32.18 10.40 -6.32
N SER A 93 32.00 11.68 -6.65
CA SER A 93 33.02 12.72 -6.46
C SER A 93 33.39 12.92 -4.97
N ARG A 94 32.40 12.85 -4.07
CA ARG A 94 32.61 12.98 -2.62
C ARG A 94 33.28 11.76 -2.03
N ASN A 95 32.93 10.56 -2.49
CA ASN A 95 33.49 9.31 -1.98
C ASN A 95 34.92 9.06 -2.53
N ALA A 96 35.20 9.46 -3.77
CA ALA A 96 36.55 9.44 -4.34
C ALA A 96 37.54 10.34 -3.58
N ARG A 97 37.07 11.42 -2.94
CA ARG A 97 37.91 12.24 -2.04
C ARG A 97 38.24 11.52 -0.72
N ARG A 98 37.49 10.50 -0.32
CA ARG A 98 37.70 9.75 0.92
C ARG A 98 38.76 8.64 0.78
N SER A 99 39.04 8.17 -0.44
CA SER A 99 40.10 7.18 -0.69
C SER A 99 41.51 7.74 -0.72
N ARG A 100 41.69 9.05 -0.44
CA ARG A 100 42.97 9.75 -0.57
C ARG A 100 43.70 10.02 0.76
N PHE A 101 43.33 9.31 1.82
CA PHE A 101 44.11 9.26 3.06
C PHE A 101 44.40 7.79 3.39
N SER A 102 45.59 7.36 2.97
CA SER A 102 46.32 6.21 3.52
C SER A 102 47.36 6.73 4.50
#